data_AF-A0A1V4LRY1-F1
#
_entry.id   AF-A0A1V4LRY1-F1
#
_cell.length_a   1.000
_cell.length_b   1.000
_cell.length_c   1.000
_cell.angle_alpha   90.00
_cell.angle_beta   90.00
_cell.angle_gamma   90.00
#
_symmetry.space_group_name_H-M   'P 1'
#
loop_
_entity.id
_entity.type
_entity.pdbx_description
1 polymer ?
#
loop_
_entity_poly.entity_id
_entity_poly.type
_entity_poly.pdbx_seq_one_letter_code
_entity_poly.pdbx_strand_id
1 'polypeptide(L)'
;MDRLFKYLPSRYLDAFVGRGEVLFRSLSYYSNYEEMQARGDRNEGKRVFSPSGGLIVTNTTTGETSSRQGTFVSTAQDRDIFVFCMSKELSPRLATKFTADVCVEIIEPALFLARIRTALQLRKWVKQGRLLHGMVDYYSPKTEPLAEWAVPERMVMRKTTDYAYQAEYRLAFARGDALRVENVGVRIRPVEDVAAPTLEDHPKYTLKLGSLQKLVTGQQTHLPDPTAKGDGVHLNLSGHHF
;
A
#
# COMPACT_ATOMS: atom_id res chain seq x y z
N MET A 1 -11.52 -8.80 15.49
CA MET A 1 -10.83 -8.05 14.44
C MET A 1 -11.72 -8.09 13.21
N ASP A 2 -12.14 -6.96 12.66
CA ASP A 2 -13.08 -6.97 11.53
C ASP A 2 -12.42 -7.45 10.25
N ARG A 3 -13.28 -7.85 9.31
CA ARG A 3 -12.93 -8.43 8.01
C ARG A 3 -11.95 -7.56 7.23
N LEU A 4 -11.15 -8.21 6.38
CA LEU A 4 -10.18 -7.59 5.48
C LEU A 4 -10.47 -8.02 4.05
N PHE A 5 -10.26 -7.13 3.08
CA PHE A 5 -10.60 -7.35 1.68
C PHE A 5 -9.36 -7.27 0.82
N LYS A 6 -9.11 -8.32 0.02
CA LYS A 6 -8.02 -8.36 -0.95
C LYS A 6 -8.57 -8.30 -2.37
N TYR A 7 -8.25 -7.22 -3.06
CA TYR A 7 -8.55 -7.01 -4.47
C TYR A 7 -7.44 -7.59 -5.36
N LEU A 8 -7.78 -8.55 -6.21
CA LEU A 8 -6.84 -9.20 -7.11
C LEU A 8 -7.48 -9.64 -8.44
N PRO A 9 -6.69 -9.72 -9.53
CA PRO A 9 -7.12 -10.40 -10.74
C PRO A 9 -7.41 -11.88 -10.52
N SER A 10 -8.52 -12.39 -11.04
CA SER A 10 -9.07 -13.75 -10.88
C SER A 10 -8.05 -14.85 -11.20
N ARG A 11 -7.14 -14.61 -12.14
CA ARG A 11 -6.00 -15.50 -12.46
C ARG A 11 -5.11 -15.84 -11.25
N TYR A 12 -5.12 -15.03 -10.19
CA TYR A 12 -4.36 -15.27 -8.96
C TYR A 12 -5.20 -15.86 -7.82
N LEU A 13 -6.50 -16.12 -8.05
CA LEU A 13 -7.41 -16.58 -7.01
C LEU A 13 -7.01 -17.95 -6.45
N ASP A 14 -6.73 -18.93 -7.30
CA ASP A 14 -6.30 -20.26 -6.85
C ASP A 14 -4.95 -20.22 -6.13
N ALA A 15 -4.01 -19.42 -6.65
CA ALA A 15 -2.72 -19.21 -6.00
C ALA A 15 -2.90 -18.69 -4.55
N PHE A 16 -3.71 -17.65 -4.39
CA PHE A 16 -3.94 -17.03 -3.10
C PHE A 16 -4.78 -17.92 -2.17
N VAL A 17 -5.94 -18.40 -2.63
CA VAL A 17 -6.93 -19.10 -1.80
C VAL A 17 -6.66 -20.59 -1.70
N GLY A 18 -6.49 -21.27 -2.83
CA GLY A 18 -6.31 -22.72 -2.88
C GLY A 18 -4.94 -23.15 -2.37
N ARG A 19 -3.88 -22.50 -2.86
CA ARG A 19 -2.49 -22.86 -2.52
C ARG A 19 -1.89 -22.06 -1.36
N GLY A 20 -2.54 -20.97 -0.95
CA GLY A 20 -2.06 -20.13 0.15
C GLY A 20 -0.78 -19.36 -0.17
N GLU A 21 -0.58 -18.99 -1.43
CA GLU A 21 0.57 -18.21 -1.89
C GLU A 21 0.30 -16.72 -1.67
N VAL A 22 0.91 -16.17 -0.62
CA VAL A 22 0.80 -14.74 -0.27
C VAL A 22 2.05 -14.02 -0.76
N LEU A 23 1.91 -13.29 -1.87
CA LEU A 23 2.98 -12.50 -2.48
C LEU A 23 3.11 -11.13 -1.80
N PHE A 24 4.23 -10.92 -1.12
CA PHE A 24 4.67 -9.61 -0.67
C PHE A 24 5.58 -8.98 -1.72
N ARG A 25 5.40 -7.69 -1.96
CA ARG A 25 6.23 -6.89 -2.86
C ARG A 25 7.03 -5.88 -2.07
N SER A 26 8.25 -5.59 -2.49
CA SER A 26 9.04 -4.53 -1.88
C SER A 26 8.36 -3.18 -2.04
N LEU A 27 8.61 -2.21 -1.15
CA LEU A 27 8.09 -0.85 -1.27
C LEU A 27 8.49 -0.22 -2.62
N SER A 28 9.71 -0.51 -3.09
CA SER A 28 10.20 -0.04 -4.40
C SER A 28 9.31 -0.44 -5.58
N TYR A 29 8.60 -1.57 -5.50
CA TYR A 29 7.64 -1.99 -6.53
C TYR A 29 6.47 -1.01 -6.65
N TYR A 30 5.93 -0.57 -5.52
CA TYR A 30 4.79 0.32 -5.46
C TYR A 30 5.14 1.75 -5.84
N SER A 31 6.36 2.19 -5.49
CA SER A 31 6.84 3.53 -5.84
C SER A 31 7.20 3.68 -7.30
N ASN A 32 7.59 2.61 -8.00
CA ASN A 32 8.08 2.70 -9.38
C ASN A 32 7.11 2.05 -10.38
N TYR A 33 6.67 0.83 -10.12
CA TYR A 33 5.90 0.05 -11.08
C TYR A 33 4.40 0.35 -11.00
N GLU A 34 3.82 0.35 -9.80
CA GLU A 34 2.40 0.67 -9.68
C GLU A 34 2.12 2.15 -9.95
N GLU A 35 3.10 3.07 -9.86
CA GLU A 35 2.92 4.50 -10.21
C GLU A 35 2.63 4.68 -11.70
N MET A 36 3.18 3.80 -12.54
CA MET A 36 2.82 3.72 -13.96
C MET A 36 1.40 3.16 -14.19
N GLN A 37 0.69 2.77 -13.12
CA GLN A 37 -0.67 2.24 -13.13
C GLN A 37 -1.55 2.95 -12.08
N ALA A 38 -2.79 2.48 -11.90
CA ALA A 38 -3.79 3.12 -11.03
C ALA A 38 -3.58 2.90 -9.51
N ARG A 39 -2.55 2.14 -9.10
CA ARG A 39 -2.36 1.68 -7.71
C ARG A 39 -1.15 2.27 -6.98
N GLY A 40 -0.23 2.91 -7.69
CA GLY A 40 1.06 3.29 -7.11
C GLY A 40 1.04 4.52 -6.23
N ASP A 41 1.98 4.53 -5.30
CA ASP A 41 2.32 5.67 -4.46
C ASP A 41 3.78 6.02 -4.64
N ARG A 42 4.05 7.12 -5.35
CA ARG A 42 5.40 7.65 -5.59
C ARG A 42 6.18 7.97 -4.31
N ASN A 43 5.45 8.13 -3.21
CA ASN A 43 5.99 8.37 -1.88
C ASN A 43 5.94 7.11 -0.98
N GLU A 44 5.67 5.93 -1.55
CA GLU A 44 5.68 4.68 -0.81
C GLU A 44 7.06 4.45 -0.16
N GLY A 45 7.05 4.13 1.14
CA GLY A 45 8.29 4.02 1.92
C GLY A 45 9.01 5.35 2.19
N LYS A 46 8.40 6.50 1.88
CA LYS A 46 8.99 7.83 2.07
C LYS A 46 8.16 8.68 3.05
N ARG A 47 8.87 9.49 3.85
CA ARG A 47 8.29 10.61 4.59
C ARG A 47 8.64 11.89 3.87
N VAL A 48 7.61 12.56 3.36
CA VAL A 48 7.75 13.79 2.60
C VAL A 48 7.26 14.97 3.44
N PHE A 49 8.02 16.06 3.42
CA PHE A 49 7.63 17.33 4.01
C PHE A 49 7.87 18.47 3.01
N SER A 50 6.79 19.11 2.59
CA SER A 50 6.74 20.17 1.58
C SER A 50 5.82 21.29 2.09
N PRO A 51 6.28 22.11 3.04
CA PRO A 51 5.51 23.24 3.58
C PRO A 51 5.35 24.34 2.53
N SER A 52 4.20 25.03 2.54
CA SER A 52 3.89 26.07 1.54
C SER A 52 4.84 27.27 1.55
N GLY A 53 5.51 27.56 2.68
CA GLY A 53 6.49 28.64 2.80
C GLY A 53 7.93 28.25 2.43
N GLY A 54 8.15 27.01 1.96
CA GLY A 54 9.49 26.45 1.81
C GLY A 54 10.05 25.90 3.12
N LEU A 55 11.18 25.20 3.03
CA LEU A 55 11.86 24.61 4.17
C LEU A 55 12.64 25.68 4.92
N ILE A 56 12.47 25.73 6.23
CA ILE A 56 13.33 26.49 7.12
C ILE A 56 14.57 25.65 7.43
N VAL A 57 15.75 26.17 7.08
CA VAL A 57 17.04 25.50 7.28
C VAL A 57 17.88 26.34 8.21
N THR A 58 18.25 25.77 9.35
CA THR A 58 19.16 26.38 10.32
C THR A 58 20.54 25.79 10.17
N ASN A 59 21.54 26.65 9.95
CA ASN A 59 22.94 26.27 10.04
C ASN A 59 23.29 26.06 11.51
N THR A 60 23.64 24.84 11.89
CA THR A 60 23.95 24.51 13.30
C THR A 60 25.27 25.10 13.79
N THR A 61 26.16 25.52 12.89
CA THR A 61 27.44 26.15 13.23
C THR A 61 27.30 27.65 13.44
N THR A 62 26.53 28.35 12.59
CA THR A 62 26.36 29.82 12.69
C THR A 62 25.09 30.25 13.43
N GLY A 63 24.13 29.34 13.59
CA GLY A 63 22.79 29.64 14.14
C GLY A 63 21.88 30.37 13.16
N GLU A 64 22.37 30.72 11.97
CA GLU A 64 21.59 31.45 10.96
C GLU A 64 20.51 30.57 10.34
N THR A 65 19.34 31.16 10.15
CA THR A 65 18.19 30.50 9.53
C THR A 65 17.93 31.09 8.16
N SER A 66 17.68 30.23 7.18
CA SER A 66 17.29 30.61 5.83
C SER A 66 16.04 29.85 5.37
N SER A 67 15.24 30.46 4.51
CA SER A 67 14.16 29.74 3.82
C SER A 67 14.66 29.25 2.47
N ARG A 68 14.40 27.98 2.16
CA ARG A 68 14.78 27.34 0.90
C ARG A 68 13.57 26.66 0.28
N GLN A 69 13.31 26.96 -1.00
CA GLN A 69 12.33 26.22 -1.77
C GLN A 69 12.81 24.78 -1.97
N GLY A 70 11.93 23.82 -1.69
CA GLY A 70 12.25 22.42 -1.80
C GLY A 70 11.37 21.54 -0.92
N THR A 71 11.65 20.25 -0.99
CA THR A 71 10.91 19.22 -0.27
C THR A 71 11.89 18.34 0.49
N PHE A 72 11.70 18.21 1.80
CA PHE A 72 12.45 17.26 2.60
C PHE A 72 11.90 15.85 2.35
N VAL A 73 12.79 14.89 2.11
CA VAL A 73 12.44 13.50 1.90
C VAL A 73 13.33 12.61 2.74
N SER A 74 12.72 11.82 3.59
CA SER A 74 13.34 10.63 4.19
C SER A 74 12.80 9.38 3.50
N THR A 75 13.68 8.44 3.18
CA THR A 75 13.33 7.20 2.45
C THR A 75 13.83 6.00 3.25
N ALA A 76 12.94 5.05 3.54
CA ALA A 76 13.32 3.77 4.12
C ALA A 76 14.09 2.92 3.09
N GLN A 77 14.69 1.81 3.55
CA GLN A 77 15.34 0.82 2.67
C GLN A 77 14.29 0.04 1.86
N ASP A 78 13.72 0.70 0.85
CA ASP A 78 12.50 0.31 0.13
C ASP A 78 12.58 -1.02 -0.63
N ARG A 79 13.79 -1.45 -1.02
CA ARG A 79 14.04 -2.75 -1.65
C ARG A 79 14.05 -3.92 -0.67
N ASP A 80 14.30 -3.67 0.61
CA ASP A 80 14.44 -4.71 1.65
C ASP A 80 13.24 -4.79 2.61
N ILE A 81 12.21 -3.97 2.38
CA ILE A 81 10.96 -3.98 3.14
C ILE A 81 9.83 -4.45 2.23
N PHE A 82 9.14 -5.51 2.64
CA PHE A 82 8.13 -6.20 1.87
C PHE A 82 6.75 -5.98 2.47
N VAL A 83 5.79 -5.59 1.65
CA VAL A 83 4.42 -5.28 2.07
C VAL A 83 3.37 -6.13 1.37
N PHE A 84 2.27 -6.36 2.08
CA PHE A 84 1.05 -6.96 1.57
C PHE A 84 -0.13 -6.11 2.02
N CYS A 85 -0.82 -5.52 1.04
CA CYS A 85 -1.90 -4.56 1.28
C CYS A 85 -3.28 -5.22 1.11
N MET A 86 -4.20 -4.87 2.00
CA MET A 86 -5.62 -5.18 1.98
C MET A 86 -6.41 -3.90 2.24
N SER A 87 -7.72 -3.93 2.07
CA SER A 87 -8.62 -2.85 2.48
C SER A 87 -9.51 -3.28 3.64
N LYS A 88 -10.01 -2.31 4.41
CA LYS A 88 -11.12 -2.48 5.36
C LYS A 88 -12.49 -2.42 4.72
N GLU A 89 -12.57 -2.05 3.44
CA GLU A 89 -13.82 -1.81 2.75
C GLU A 89 -14.04 -2.78 1.61
N LEU A 90 -15.27 -3.27 1.48
CA LEU A 90 -15.78 -3.90 0.28
C LEU A 90 -16.43 -2.82 -0.60
N SER A 91 -15.69 -2.35 -1.59
CA SER A 91 -16.07 -1.27 -2.49
C SER A 91 -15.89 -1.64 -3.97
N PRO A 92 -16.95 -1.55 -4.81
CA PRO A 92 -16.83 -1.66 -6.26
C PRO A 92 -15.89 -0.60 -6.86
N ARG A 93 -15.88 0.61 -6.29
CA ARG A 93 -14.98 1.70 -6.70
C ARG A 93 -13.52 1.31 -6.51
N LEU A 94 -13.19 0.64 -5.40
CA LEU A 94 -11.84 0.12 -5.17
C LEU A 94 -11.50 -0.94 -6.20
N ALA A 95 -12.41 -1.87 -6.47
CA ALA A 95 -12.18 -2.90 -7.47
C ALA A 95 -11.88 -2.32 -8.86
N THR A 96 -12.64 -1.31 -9.30
CA THR A 96 -12.38 -0.58 -10.56
C THR A 96 -11.03 0.13 -10.53
N LYS A 97 -10.74 0.93 -9.49
CA LYS A 97 -9.45 1.64 -9.37
C LYS A 97 -8.26 0.69 -9.33
N PHE A 98 -8.47 -0.49 -8.77
CA PHE A 98 -7.45 -1.51 -8.64
C PHE A 98 -7.43 -2.45 -9.87
N THR A 99 -8.31 -2.29 -10.86
CA THR A 99 -8.41 -3.22 -12.00
C THR A 99 -8.50 -4.68 -11.52
N ALA A 100 -9.28 -4.90 -10.45
CA ALA A 100 -9.53 -6.21 -9.88
C ALA A 100 -10.94 -6.67 -10.27
N ASP A 101 -11.05 -7.90 -10.74
CA ASP A 101 -12.30 -8.59 -11.07
C ASP A 101 -12.78 -9.51 -9.92
N VAL A 102 -11.95 -9.70 -8.89
CA VAL A 102 -12.27 -10.49 -7.70
C VAL A 102 -11.87 -9.75 -6.42
N CYS A 103 -12.73 -9.84 -5.41
CA CYS A 103 -12.44 -9.44 -4.05
C CYS A 103 -12.54 -10.66 -3.13
N VAL A 104 -11.43 -11.00 -2.48
CA VAL A 104 -11.39 -12.05 -1.46
C VAL A 104 -11.59 -11.41 -0.10
N GLU A 105 -12.64 -11.81 0.60
CA GLU A 105 -12.92 -11.38 1.96
C GLU A 105 -12.26 -12.36 2.93
N ILE A 106 -11.37 -11.86 3.78
CA ILE A 106 -10.72 -12.63 4.85
C ILE A 106 -11.60 -12.49 6.08
N ILE A 107 -12.38 -13.54 6.34
CA ILE A 107 -13.35 -13.62 7.45
C ILE A 107 -12.67 -13.97 8.78
N GLU A 108 -11.47 -14.56 8.74
CA GLU A 108 -10.66 -14.89 9.92
C GLU A 108 -9.29 -14.17 9.92
N PRO A 109 -9.25 -12.82 10.03
CA PRO A 109 -7.98 -12.06 9.94
C PRO A 109 -6.94 -12.48 10.98
N ALA A 110 -7.37 -12.80 12.21
CA ALA A 110 -6.46 -13.18 13.28
C ALA A 110 -5.71 -14.49 12.95
N LEU A 111 -6.41 -15.49 12.41
CA LEU A 111 -5.81 -16.76 12.02
C LEU A 111 -4.95 -16.61 10.76
N PHE A 112 -5.36 -15.76 9.81
CA PHE A 112 -4.53 -15.41 8.65
C PHE A 112 -3.19 -14.78 9.08
N LEU A 113 -3.23 -13.80 10.00
CA LEU A 113 -2.04 -13.17 10.57
C LEU A 113 -1.15 -14.16 11.33
N ALA A 114 -1.75 -15.07 12.11
CA ALA A 114 -1.02 -16.11 12.83
C ALA A 114 -0.23 -17.00 11.86
N ARG A 115 -0.86 -17.44 10.75
CA ARG A 115 -0.17 -18.24 9.72
C ARG A 115 1.00 -17.49 9.08
N ILE A 116 0.85 -16.20 8.81
CA ILE A 116 1.93 -15.36 8.28
C ILE A 116 3.09 -15.29 9.27
N ARG A 117 2.82 -15.03 10.56
CA ARG A 117 3.85 -14.99 11.59
C ARG A 117 4.61 -16.32 11.70
N THR A 118 3.90 -17.44 11.71
CA THR A 118 4.53 -18.78 11.72
C THR A 118 5.41 -18.97 10.48
N ALA A 119 4.93 -18.60 9.30
CA ALA A 119 5.71 -18.72 8.06
C ALA A 119 6.98 -17.83 8.07
N LEU A 120 6.92 -16.64 8.70
CA LEU A 120 8.05 -15.73 8.85
C LEU A 120 9.06 -16.18 9.90
N GLN A 121 8.62 -16.81 11.01
CA GLN A 121 9.52 -17.36 12.02
C GLN A 121 10.50 -18.40 11.46
N LEU A 122 10.09 -19.10 10.40
CA LEU A 122 10.94 -20.04 9.67
C LEU A 122 12.00 -19.36 8.78
N ARG A 123 12.10 -18.02 8.79
CA ARG A 123 13.00 -17.23 7.95
C ARG A 123 14.01 -16.47 8.80
N LYS A 124 15.17 -17.09 9.01
CA LYS A 124 16.26 -16.53 9.85
C LYS A 124 16.75 -15.14 9.42
N TRP A 125 16.58 -14.76 8.15
CA TRP A 125 16.96 -13.46 7.62
C TRP A 125 15.93 -12.35 7.90
N VAL A 126 14.71 -12.71 8.32
CA VAL A 126 13.72 -11.77 8.84
C VAL A 126 14.01 -11.62 10.33
N LYS A 127 14.57 -10.47 10.73
CA LYS A 127 14.99 -10.25 12.12
C LYS A 127 13.82 -10.49 13.08
N GLN A 128 13.99 -11.47 13.97
CA GLN A 128 13.01 -11.90 14.97
C GLN A 128 11.63 -12.32 14.41
N GLY A 129 11.51 -12.61 13.11
CA GLY A 129 10.21 -12.89 12.49
C GLY A 129 9.22 -11.73 12.63
N ARG A 130 9.72 -10.50 12.78
CA ARG A 130 8.91 -9.32 13.09
C ARG A 130 7.97 -9.00 11.94
N LEU A 131 6.68 -9.05 12.22
CA LEU A 131 5.60 -8.65 11.33
C LEU A 131 4.97 -7.36 11.87
N LEU A 132 5.12 -6.27 11.15
CA LEU A 132 4.30 -5.08 11.33
C LEU A 132 2.94 -5.33 10.68
N HIS A 133 1.87 -4.90 11.33
CA HIS A 133 0.56 -4.89 10.70
C HIS A 133 -0.38 -3.88 11.36
N GLY A 134 -1.31 -3.35 10.59
CA GLY A 134 -2.30 -2.39 11.08
C GLY A 134 -2.92 -1.58 9.96
N MET A 135 -3.77 -0.64 10.36
CA MET A 135 -4.24 0.42 9.47
C MET A 135 -3.06 1.27 9.02
N VAL A 136 -3.10 1.70 7.77
CA VAL A 136 -2.20 2.73 7.28
C VAL A 136 -2.63 4.08 7.84
N ASP A 137 -1.68 4.79 8.45
CA ASP A 137 -1.85 6.18 8.87
C ASP A 137 -1.72 7.10 7.65
N TYR A 138 -2.63 8.06 7.50
CA TYR A 138 -2.58 9.03 6.41
C TYR A 138 -2.10 10.39 6.89
N TYR A 139 -1.16 11.01 6.18
CA TYR A 139 -0.57 12.29 6.56
C TYR A 139 -0.60 13.30 5.42
N SER A 140 -0.61 14.59 5.76
CA SER A 140 -0.39 15.65 4.79
C SER A 140 1.11 15.91 4.64
N PRO A 141 1.65 16.00 3.41
CA PRO A 141 3.02 16.46 3.19
C PRO A 141 3.31 17.86 3.74
N LYS A 142 2.29 18.65 4.09
CA LYS A 142 2.45 19.96 4.75
C LYS A 142 2.67 19.86 6.27
N THR A 143 2.43 18.69 6.86
CA THR A 143 2.60 18.45 8.29
C THR A 143 4.02 18.01 8.58
N GLU A 144 4.67 18.71 9.51
CA GLU A 144 6.02 18.43 9.96
C GLU A 144 6.17 16.96 10.41
N PRO A 145 7.26 16.27 10.02
CA PRO A 145 7.42 14.86 10.33
C PRO A 145 7.83 14.56 11.77
N LEU A 146 8.17 15.55 12.60
CA LEU A 146 8.70 15.36 13.97
C LEU A 146 9.80 14.27 13.98
N ALA A 147 9.75 13.29 14.87
CA ALA A 147 10.72 12.18 14.89
C ALA A 147 10.45 11.10 13.83
N GLU A 148 9.32 11.14 13.12
CA GLU A 148 8.85 10.05 12.26
C GLU A 148 9.70 9.87 11.00
N TRP A 149 10.41 10.91 10.56
CA TRP A 149 11.31 10.81 9.43
C TRP A 149 12.45 9.82 9.68
N ALA A 150 12.79 9.54 10.94
CA ALA A 150 13.87 8.63 11.32
C ALA A 150 13.38 7.23 11.72
N VAL A 151 12.07 6.93 11.59
CA VAL A 151 11.49 5.66 12.05
C VAL A 151 10.88 4.89 10.87
N PRO A 152 11.66 4.04 10.17
CA PRO A 152 11.17 3.26 9.04
C PRO A 152 9.87 2.50 9.33
N GLU A 153 9.71 1.93 10.52
CA GLU A 153 8.50 1.19 10.90
C GLU A 153 7.23 2.03 10.80
N ARG A 154 7.30 3.32 11.14
CA ARG A 154 6.16 4.23 10.99
C ARG A 154 6.00 4.69 9.55
N MET A 155 7.10 4.93 8.84
CA MET A 155 7.07 5.31 7.42
C MET A 155 6.43 4.23 6.55
N VAL A 156 6.75 2.97 6.81
CA VAL A 156 6.20 1.80 6.10
C VAL A 156 4.72 1.61 6.35
N MET A 157 4.18 2.14 7.44
CA MET A 157 2.76 2.03 7.80
C MET A 157 2.00 3.33 7.47
N ARG A 158 2.52 4.15 6.55
CA ARG A 158 1.99 5.47 6.23
C ARG A 158 1.89 5.76 4.75
N LYS A 159 0.91 6.60 4.40
CA LYS A 159 0.71 7.16 3.05
C LYS A 159 0.29 8.63 3.12
N THR A 160 0.37 9.32 2.00
CA THR A 160 -0.25 10.64 1.91
C THR A 160 -1.78 10.54 1.91
N THR A 161 -2.46 11.60 2.33
CA THR A 161 -3.93 11.70 2.34
C THR A 161 -4.59 11.43 0.98
N ASP A 162 -3.86 11.56 -0.12
CA ASP A 162 -4.35 11.27 -1.48
C ASP A 162 -4.76 9.79 -1.64
N TYR A 163 -4.23 8.91 -0.79
CA TYR A 163 -4.50 7.48 -0.78
C TYR A 163 -5.48 7.05 0.33
N ALA A 164 -6.05 7.99 1.09
CA ALA A 164 -6.97 7.69 2.20
C ALA A 164 -8.20 6.89 1.76
N TYR A 165 -8.64 7.08 0.50
CA TYR A 165 -9.77 6.35 -0.08
C TYR A 165 -9.55 4.82 -0.14
N GLN A 166 -8.32 4.33 0.02
CA GLN A 166 -7.99 2.91 -0.02
C GLN A 166 -8.41 2.17 1.25
N ALA A 167 -8.60 2.89 2.37
CA ALA A 167 -8.86 2.32 3.70
C ALA A 167 -7.90 1.15 4.01
N GLU A 168 -6.60 1.37 3.77
CA GLU A 168 -5.62 0.30 3.66
C GLU A 168 -5.30 -0.31 5.03
N TYR A 169 -5.33 -1.64 5.07
CA TYR A 169 -4.73 -2.44 6.13
C TYR A 169 -3.48 -3.11 5.57
N ARG A 170 -2.34 -2.87 6.19
CA ARG A 170 -1.03 -3.28 5.69
C ARG A 170 -0.39 -4.33 6.58
N LEU A 171 0.29 -5.28 5.96
CA LEU A 171 1.25 -6.18 6.57
C LEU A 171 2.63 -5.83 6.03
N ALA A 172 3.65 -5.78 6.88
CA ALA A 172 5.01 -5.53 6.45
C ALA A 172 6.03 -6.30 7.27
N PHE A 173 7.10 -6.75 6.62
CA PHE A 173 8.30 -7.27 7.27
C PHE A 173 9.52 -6.85 6.46
N ALA A 174 10.71 -7.03 7.02
CA ALA A 174 11.92 -6.61 6.35
C ALA A 174 13.07 -7.62 6.46
N ARG A 175 13.99 -7.51 5.52
CA ARG A 175 15.27 -8.21 5.56
C ARG A 175 16.25 -7.46 6.45
N GLY A 176 16.99 -8.19 7.28
CA GLY A 176 18.07 -7.63 8.09
C GLY A 176 17.61 -6.52 9.03
N ASP A 177 18.23 -5.35 8.92
CA ASP A 177 18.00 -4.18 9.77
C ASP A 177 17.33 -3.02 9.03
N ALA A 178 16.67 -3.28 7.90
CA ALA A 178 15.98 -2.26 7.10
C ALA A 178 14.89 -1.48 7.87
N LEU A 179 14.39 -2.01 8.99
CA LEU A 179 13.45 -1.34 9.90
C LEU A 179 14.11 -0.64 11.10
N ARG A 180 15.44 -0.68 11.23
CA ARG A 180 16.17 -0.04 12.33
C ARG A 180 15.94 1.48 12.28
N VAL A 181 15.73 2.09 13.44
CA VAL A 181 15.69 3.56 13.60
C VAL A 181 16.92 4.18 12.95
N GLU A 182 16.73 5.31 12.29
CA GLU A 182 17.73 6.06 11.51
C GLU A 182 18.31 5.32 10.29
N ASN A 183 17.86 4.11 9.97
CA ASN A 183 18.22 3.44 8.71
C ASN A 183 17.40 4.01 7.53
N VAL A 184 17.65 5.28 7.22
CA VAL A 184 16.94 6.05 6.19
C VAL A 184 17.93 6.87 5.34
N GLY A 185 17.59 7.05 4.07
CA GLY A 185 18.23 8.05 3.21
C GLY A 185 17.51 9.39 3.31
N VAL A 186 18.24 10.47 3.59
CA VAL A 186 17.66 11.82 3.73
C VAL A 186 18.20 12.75 2.65
N ARG A 187 17.31 13.54 2.04
CA ARG A 187 17.68 14.55 1.05
C ARG A 187 16.68 15.72 1.01
N ILE A 188 17.16 16.87 0.57
CA ILE A 188 16.32 18.00 0.16
C ILE A 188 16.21 17.95 -1.37
N ARG A 189 14.99 17.77 -1.88
CA ARG A 189 14.69 17.82 -3.30
C ARG A 189 14.35 19.24 -3.74
N PRO A 190 14.96 19.74 -4.83
CA PRO A 190 14.42 20.87 -5.58
C PRO A 190 13.00 20.56 -6.06
N VAL A 191 12.20 21.60 -6.31
CA VAL A 191 10.79 21.47 -6.75
C VAL A 191 10.67 20.71 -8.08
N GLU A 192 11.71 20.77 -8.93
CA GLU A 192 11.74 20.20 -10.27
C GLU A 192 12.31 18.77 -10.34
N ASP A 193 12.81 18.22 -9.23
CA ASP A 193 13.46 16.90 -9.19
C ASP A 193 12.44 15.77 -8.91
N VAL A 194 11.65 15.46 -9.93
CA VAL A 194 10.84 14.23 -9.96
C VAL A 194 11.64 13.17 -10.70
N ALA A 195 12.40 12.37 -9.96
CA ALA A 195 13.05 11.19 -10.50
C ALA A 195 12.00 10.28 -11.17
N ALA A 196 12.26 9.90 -12.42
CA ALA A 196 11.39 8.99 -13.15
C ALA A 196 11.39 7.59 -12.50
N PRO A 197 10.25 6.91 -12.47
CA PRO A 197 10.19 5.54 -11.96
C PRO A 197 11.08 4.61 -12.80
N THR A 198 11.80 3.71 -12.14
CA THR A 198 12.69 2.75 -12.81
C THR A 198 11.98 1.43 -13.11
N LEU A 199 12.33 0.78 -14.23
CA LEU A 199 11.81 -0.54 -14.62
C LEU A 199 12.66 -1.71 -14.08
N GLU A 200 13.48 -1.45 -13.06
CA GLU A 200 14.33 -2.49 -12.47
C GLU A 200 13.49 -3.63 -11.87
N ASP A 201 14.06 -4.84 -11.81
CA ASP A 201 13.41 -5.92 -11.08
C ASP A 201 13.31 -5.56 -9.59
N HIS A 202 12.07 -5.52 -9.10
CA HIS A 202 11.75 -5.19 -7.72
C HIS A 202 11.65 -6.47 -6.88
N PRO A 203 12.36 -6.55 -5.74
CA PRO A 203 12.31 -7.72 -4.88
C PRO A 203 10.88 -8.08 -4.49
N LYS A 204 10.61 -9.39 -4.46
CA LYS A 204 9.33 -9.98 -4.08
C LYS A 204 9.55 -11.20 -3.21
N TYR A 205 8.59 -11.52 -2.37
CA TYR A 205 8.67 -12.68 -1.51
C TYR A 205 7.30 -13.35 -1.34
N THR A 206 7.22 -14.64 -1.66
CA THR A 206 5.98 -15.42 -1.52
C THR A 206 6.06 -16.28 -0.27
N LEU A 207 5.12 -16.08 0.65
CA LEU A 207 4.87 -17.01 1.75
C LEU A 207 3.88 -18.08 1.31
N LYS A 208 4.12 -19.32 1.74
CA LYS A 208 3.19 -20.44 1.57
C LYS A 208 2.53 -20.74 2.90
N LEU A 209 1.22 -20.52 2.99
CA LEU A 209 0.44 -20.65 4.23
C LEU A 209 -0.43 -21.91 4.27
N GLY A 210 -0.39 -22.72 3.20
CA GLY A 210 -1.39 -23.75 2.95
C GLY A 210 -2.76 -23.16 2.59
N SER A 211 -3.70 -24.01 2.20
CA SER A 211 -5.03 -23.57 1.74
C SER A 211 -5.69 -22.58 2.72
N LEU A 212 -6.17 -21.47 2.17
CA LEU A 212 -6.87 -20.41 2.89
C LEU A 212 -8.39 -20.55 2.77
N GLN A 213 -8.91 -21.56 2.07
CA GLN A 213 -10.35 -21.72 1.81
C GLN A 213 -11.24 -21.61 3.06
N LYS A 214 -10.75 -22.02 4.24
CA LYS A 214 -11.48 -21.92 5.52
C LYS A 214 -11.40 -20.54 6.18
N LEU A 215 -10.51 -19.67 5.72
CA LEU A 215 -10.25 -18.34 6.29
C LEU A 215 -10.82 -17.21 5.44
N VAL A 216 -11.31 -17.54 4.25
CA VAL A 216 -11.77 -16.57 3.27
C VAL A 216 -13.11 -16.96 2.65
N THR A 217 -13.82 -15.95 2.17
CA THR A 217 -14.96 -16.09 1.27
C THR A 217 -14.61 -15.41 -0.07
N GLY A 218 -14.92 -16.09 -1.18
CA GLY A 218 -14.82 -15.50 -2.50
C GLY A 218 -16.12 -14.79 -2.82
N GLN A 219 -16.14 -13.46 -2.79
CA GLN A 219 -17.20 -12.75 -3.49
C GLN A 219 -16.66 -12.41 -4.88
N GLN A 220 -17.17 -13.15 -5.86
CA GLN A 220 -17.10 -12.72 -7.25
C GLN A 220 -18.07 -11.54 -7.34
N THR A 221 -17.58 -10.33 -7.10
CA THR A 221 -18.33 -9.16 -7.56
C THR A 221 -18.31 -9.27 -9.07
N HIS A 222 -19.43 -9.67 -9.67
CA HIS A 222 -19.74 -9.22 -11.03
C HIS A 222 -19.78 -7.70 -10.96
N LEU A 223 -18.60 -7.10 -11.12
CA LEU A 223 -18.50 -5.67 -11.28
C LEU A 223 -19.15 -5.38 -12.63
N PRO A 224 -20.09 -4.43 -12.70
CA PRO A 224 -20.77 -4.13 -13.94
C PRO A 224 -19.73 -3.81 -15.01
N ASP A 225 -19.91 -4.43 -16.18
CA ASP A 225 -19.08 -4.21 -17.35
C ASP A 225 -19.07 -2.71 -17.69
N PRO A 226 -17.91 -2.03 -17.70
CA PRO A 226 -17.83 -0.62 -18.08
C PRO A 226 -18.22 -0.38 -19.55
N THR A 227 -18.38 -1.43 -20.35
CA THR A 227 -18.82 -1.39 -21.75
C THR A 227 -20.29 -1.72 -21.97
N ALA A 228 -21.06 -2.00 -20.90
CA ALA A 228 -22.51 -2.13 -20.99
C ALA A 228 -23.12 -0.76 -21.36
N LYS A 229 -23.27 -0.51 -22.66
CA LYS A 229 -24.11 0.54 -23.20
C LYS A 229 -25.48 0.39 -22.53
N GLY A 230 -25.97 1.48 -21.94
CA GLY A 230 -27.30 1.51 -21.36
C GLY A 230 -28.32 1.09 -22.40
N ASP A 231 -28.88 -0.10 -22.23
CA ASP A 231 -30.07 -0.51 -22.96
C ASP A 231 -31.20 0.44 -22.55
N GLY A 232 -31.76 1.08 -23.58
CA GLY A 232 -32.77 2.11 -23.44
C GLY A 232 -33.94 1.63 -22.61
N VAL A 233 -34.34 2.49 -21.67
CA VAL A 233 -35.66 2.41 -21.05
C VAL A 233 -36.69 2.68 -22.15
N HIS A 234 -37.18 1.63 -22.79
CA HIS A 234 -38.46 1.68 -23.48
C HIS A 234 -39.56 1.82 -22.43
N LEU A 235 -40.02 3.05 -22.23
CA LEU A 235 -41.29 3.35 -21.58
C LEU A 235 -42.42 2.76 -22.44
N ASN A 236 -42.90 1.58 -22.07
CA ASN A 236 -44.19 1.08 -22.54
C ASN A 236 -45.29 1.69 -21.66
N LEU A 237 -45.83 2.82 -22.10
CA LEU A 237 -47.10 3.36 -21.62
C LEU A 237 -48.16 3.11 -22.70
N SER A 238 -49.06 2.17 -22.43
CA SER A 238 -50.49 2.32 -22.76
C SER A 238 -51.28 1.13 -22.22
N GLY A 239 -52.02 1.41 -21.15
CA GLY A 239 -53.19 0.63 -20.76
C GLY A 239 -54.40 1.06 -21.59
N HIS A 240 -55.35 0.15 -21.71
CA HIS A 240 -56.67 0.30 -22.32
C HIS A 240 -57.46 1.52 -21.84
N HIS A 241 -58.10 2.25 -22.76
CA HIS A 241 -59.56 2.37 -22.91
C HIS A 241 -59.95 3.62 -23.71
N PHE A 242 -60.80 3.38 -24.71
CA PHE A 242 -61.51 4.29 -25.63
C PHE A 242 -60.67 5.05 -26.67
#